data_AF-A0AAJ2NGH5-F1
#
_entry.id   AF-A0AAJ2NGH5-F1
#
_cell.length_a   1.000
_cell.length_b   1.000
_cell.length_c   1.000
_cell.angle_alpha   90.00
_cell.angle_beta   90.00
_cell.angle_gamma   90.00
#
_symmetry.space_group_name_H-M   'P 1'
#
loop_
_entity.id
_entity.type
_entity.pdbx_description
1 polymer ?
#
loop_
_entity_poly.entity_id
_entity_poly.type
_entity_poly.pdbx_seq_one_letter_code
_entity_poly.pdbx_strand_id
1 'polypeptide(L)'
;MMVWKSDDNKKYRGKIDRVFVSLTEYWETEYFIDHYLKTRGCSVSDENQSKVAHKLEDAPGKAPHKRDDLTAWLDKEWGLKAK
;
A
#
# COMPACT_ATOMS: atom_id res chain seq x y z
N MET A 1 -25.72 0.55 9.87
CA MET A 1 -24.68 1.20 10.68
C MET A 1 -23.46 0.28 10.64
N MET A 2 -22.42 0.64 9.89
CA MET A 2 -21.24 -0.21 9.75
C MET A 2 -20.34 0.05 10.95
N VAL A 3 -20.44 -0.82 11.95
CA VAL A 3 -19.66 -0.75 13.17
C VAL A 3 -18.25 -1.24 12.82
N TRP A 4 -17.25 -0.34 12.85
CA TRP A 4 -15.85 -0.75 12.83
C TRP A 4 -15.56 -1.46 14.16
N LYS A 5 -15.73 -2.78 14.18
CA LYS A 5 -15.21 -3.60 15.27
C LYS A 5 -13.69 -3.50 15.22
N SER A 6 -13.13 -2.80 16.21
CA SER A 6 -11.69 -2.74 16.48
C SER A 6 -11.18 -4.06 17.07
N ASP A 7 -11.55 -5.17 16.45
CA ASP A 7 -11.11 -6.52 16.79
C ASP A 7 -11.19 -7.31 15.48
N ASP A 8 -10.16 -7.21 14.63
CA ASP A 8 -9.76 -8.35 13.80
C ASP A 8 -8.43 -8.11 13.06
N ASN A 9 -7.61 -9.15 13.12
CA ASN A 9 -6.55 -9.52 12.18
C ASN A 9 -5.26 -8.68 12.13
N LYS A 10 -4.42 -8.95 13.13
CA LYS A 10 -2.95 -8.83 13.08
C LYS A 10 -2.37 -9.67 11.91
N LYS A 11 -2.41 -9.16 10.68
CA LYS A 11 -1.78 -9.80 9.50
C LYS A 11 -1.01 -8.87 8.56
N TYR A 12 -0.58 -7.71 9.04
CA TYR A 12 0.53 -6.99 8.41
C TYR A 12 1.79 -7.07 9.27
N ARG A 13 2.81 -7.79 8.77
CA ARG A 13 4.17 -7.86 9.35
C ARG A 13 5.14 -6.87 8.69
N GLY A 14 4.66 -6.01 7.79
CA GLY A 14 5.46 -4.99 7.13
C GLY A 14 5.68 -3.76 8.03
N LYS A 15 6.84 -3.11 7.91
CA LYS A 15 7.21 -1.93 8.71
C LYS A 15 6.34 -0.69 8.46
N ILE A 16 5.60 -0.63 7.35
CA ILE A 16 4.72 0.48 7.01
C ILE A 16 3.32 0.18 7.54
N ASP A 17 2.94 0.87 8.62
CA ASP A 17 1.60 0.79 9.24
C ASP A 17 0.58 1.63 8.47
N ARG A 18 0.99 2.80 7.95
CA ARG A 18 0.09 3.80 7.35
C ARG A 18 0.72 4.48 6.14
N VAL A 19 -0.07 4.61 5.09
CA VAL A 19 0.26 5.34 3.86
C VAL A 19 -0.54 6.63 3.84
N PHE A 20 0.14 7.78 3.90
CA PHE A 20 -0.53 9.09 3.92
C PHE A 20 -0.97 9.48 2.52
N VAL A 21 -2.27 9.61 2.32
CA VAL A 21 -2.84 10.14 1.07
C VAL A 21 -2.89 11.66 1.12
N SER A 22 -3.09 12.21 2.32
CA SER A 22 -3.07 13.64 2.61
C SER A 22 -2.57 13.88 4.04
N LEU A 23 -2.55 15.14 4.48
CA LEU A 23 -2.08 15.53 5.81
C LEU A 23 -2.94 14.93 6.94
N THR A 24 -4.23 14.71 6.67
CA THR A 24 -5.22 14.20 7.64
C THR A 24 -5.76 12.83 7.28
N GLU A 25 -5.50 12.34 6.07
CA GLU A 25 -6.03 11.09 5.56
C GLU A 25 -4.90 10.09 5.31
N TYR A 26 -5.05 8.91 5.88
CA TYR A 26 -4.15 7.79 5.69
C TYR A 26 -4.94 6.56 5.28
N TRP A 27 -4.29 5.73 4.47
CA TRP A 27 -4.76 4.41 4.11
C TRP A 27 -3.91 3.36 4.80
N GLU A 28 -4.54 2.24 5.11
CA GLU A 28 -3.83 1.04 5.52
C GLU A 28 -3.00 0.53 4.35
N THR A 29 -1.84 -0.05 4.65
CA THR A 29 -0.91 -0.55 3.63
C THR A 29 -1.57 -1.60 2.73
N GLU A 30 -2.38 -2.50 3.29
CA GLU A 30 -3.12 -3.50 2.51
C GLU A 30 -4.09 -2.85 1.52
N TYR A 31 -4.85 -1.83 1.96
CA TYR A 31 -5.78 -1.09 1.12
C TYR A 31 -5.04 -0.32 0.00
N PHE A 32 -3.91 0.29 0.33
CA PHE A 32 -3.05 0.96 -0.65
C PHE A 32 -2.60 -0.02 -1.74
N ILE A 33 -2.21 -1.24 -1.37
CA ILE A 33 -1.69 -2.24 -2.32
C ILE A 33 -2.78 -2.77 -3.24
N ASP A 34 -3.95 -3.12 -2.69
CA ASP A 34 -5.11 -3.53 -3.49
C ASP A 34 -5.48 -2.41 -4.49
N HIS A 35 -5.55 -1.17 -4.00
CA HIS A 35 -5.83 -0.02 -4.85
C HIS A 35 -4.74 0.19 -5.92
N TYR A 36 -3.46 0.04 -5.55
CA TYR A 36 -2.33 0.16 -6.49
C TYR A 36 -2.45 -0.87 -7.61
N LEU A 37 -2.61 -2.15 -7.27
CA LEU A 37 -2.75 -3.25 -8.23
C LEU A 37 -3.94 -3.03 -9.16
N LYS A 38 -5.11 -2.69 -8.61
CA LYS A 38 -6.32 -2.39 -9.40
C LYS A 38 -6.11 -1.24 -10.39
N THR A 39 -5.46 -0.16 -9.94
CA THR A 39 -5.20 1.02 -10.79
C THR A 39 -4.27 0.69 -11.97
N ARG A 40 -3.41 -0.34 -11.84
CA ARG A 40 -2.51 -0.79 -12.91
C ARG A 40 -3.11 -1.93 -13.74
N GLY A 41 -4.32 -2.37 -13.43
CA GLY A 41 -4.95 -3.54 -14.05
C GLY A 41 -4.26 -4.86 -13.68
N CYS A 42 -3.56 -4.91 -12.56
CA CYS A 42 -3.00 -6.14 -12.01
C CYS A 42 -4.05 -6.90 -11.18
N SER A 43 -3.98 -8.22 -11.20
CA SER A 43 -4.81 -9.05 -10.33
C SER A 43 -4.47 -8.81 -8.86
N VAL A 44 -5.50 -8.51 -8.06
CA VAL A 44 -5.36 -8.51 -6.59
C VAL A 44 -5.40 -9.95 -6.13
N SER A 45 -4.21 -10.50 -5.92
CA SER A 45 -4.00 -11.85 -5.39
C SER A 45 -3.00 -11.77 -4.26
N ASP A 46 -3.10 -12.68 -3.30
CA ASP A 46 -2.22 -12.73 -2.12
C ASP A 46 -0.73 -12.65 -2.49
N GLU A 47 -0.33 -13.33 -3.58
CA GLU A 47 1.04 -13.26 -4.09
C GLU A 47 1.45 -11.84 -4.52
N ASN A 48 0.61 -11.15 -5.29
CA ASN A 48 0.90 -9.79 -5.75
C ASN A 48 0.86 -8.80 -4.58
N GLN A 49 -0.08 -8.99 -3.66
CA GLN A 49 -0.17 -8.18 -2.45
C GLN A 49 1.10 -8.34 -1.60
N SER A 50 1.54 -9.58 -1.37
CA SER A 50 2.79 -9.89 -0.67
C SER A 50 4.03 -9.34 -1.36
N LYS A 51 4.11 -9.40 -2.71
CA LYS A 51 5.22 -8.78 -3.46
C LYS A 51 5.30 -7.28 -3.23
N VAL A 52 4.16 -6.58 -3.29
CA VAL A 52 4.13 -5.13 -3.04
C VAL A 52 4.41 -4.82 -1.58
N ALA A 53 3.83 -5.59 -0.66
CA ALA A 53 4.07 -5.50 0.78
C ALA A 53 5.56 -5.57 1.10
N HIS A 54 6.21 -6.61 0.61
CA HIS A 54 7.63 -6.85 0.86
C HIS A 54 8.48 -5.77 0.22
N LYS A 55 8.12 -5.32 -0.98
CA LYS A 55 8.82 -4.23 -1.65
C LYS A 55 8.70 -2.92 -0.88
N LEU A 56 7.53 -2.63 -0.32
CA LEU A 56 7.32 -1.47 0.54
C LEU A 56 8.19 -1.47 1.80
N GLU A 57 8.66 -2.63 2.28
CA GLU A 57 9.61 -2.68 3.41
C GLU A 57 11.00 -2.14 3.05
N ASP A 58 11.35 -2.15 1.76
CA ASP A 58 12.59 -1.64 1.19
C ASP A 58 12.42 -0.19 0.68
N ALA A 59 11.23 0.41 0.85
CA ALA A 59 10.94 1.74 0.35
C ALA A 59 11.90 2.77 0.98
N PRO A 60 12.65 3.53 0.16
CA PRO A 60 13.55 4.55 0.67
C PRO A 60 12.75 5.74 1.21
N GLY A 61 13.07 6.17 2.43
CA GLY A 61 12.46 7.34 3.06
C GLY A 61 12.18 7.13 4.54
N LYS A 62 12.03 8.22 5.28
CA LYS A 62 11.48 8.20 6.65
C LYS A 62 10.01 8.59 6.59
N ALA A 63 9.21 7.99 7.47
CA ALA A 63 7.80 8.37 7.65
C ALA A 63 7.64 9.90 7.76
N PRO A 64 6.57 10.49 7.21
CA PRO A 64 5.39 9.81 6.64
C PRO A 64 5.59 9.35 5.18
N HIS A 65 5.29 8.08 4.90
CA HIS A 65 5.26 7.56 3.54
C HIS A 65 3.99 8.06 2.83
N LYS A 66 4.17 8.94 1.85
CA LYS A 66 3.06 9.43 1.03
C LYS A 66 2.66 8.38 0.00
N ARG A 67 1.36 8.26 -0.25
CA ARG A 67 0.81 7.42 -1.31
C ARG A 67 1.50 7.72 -2.64
N ASP A 68 1.63 8.99 -2.99
CA ASP A 68 2.17 9.43 -4.26
C ASP A 68 3.64 9.03 -4.44
N ASP A 69 4.47 9.26 -3.41
CA ASP A 69 5.87 8.81 -3.37
C ASP A 69 6.01 7.29 -3.51
N LEU A 70 5.25 6.52 -2.72
CA LEU A 70 5.29 5.06 -2.80
C LEU A 70 4.83 4.57 -4.17
N THR A 71 3.78 5.19 -4.71
CA THR A 71 3.23 4.86 -6.02
C THR A 71 4.26 5.12 -7.12
N ALA A 72 4.88 6.31 -7.13
CA ALA A 72 5.89 6.68 -8.11
C ALA A 72 7.15 5.80 -7.99
N TRP A 73 7.52 5.44 -6.76
CA TRP A 73 8.63 4.52 -6.51
C TRP A 73 8.35 3.10 -7.03
N LEU A 74 7.16 2.56 -6.77
CA LEU A 74 6.74 1.24 -7.27
C LEU A 74 6.60 1.23 -8.81
N ASP A 75 6.02 2.28 -9.40
CA ASP A 75 5.92 2.44 -10.86
C ASP A 75 7.32 2.46 -11.48
N LYS A 76 8.28 3.18 -10.85
CA LYS A 76 9.68 3.23 -11.30
C LYS A 76 10.40 1.90 -11.20
N GLU A 77 10.25 1.19 -10.07
CA GLU A 77 10.89 -0.12 -9.84
C GLU A 77 10.36 -1.20 -10.79
N TRP A 78 9.06 -1.19 -11.08
CA TRP A 78 8.44 -2.20 -11.94
C TRP A 78 8.23 -1.75 -13.40
N GLY A 79 8.60 -0.51 -13.73
CA GLY A 79 8.33 0.08 -15.04
C GLY A 79 6.83 0.13 -15.38
N LEU A 80 5.97 0.09 -14.35
CA LEU A 80 4.52 0.18 -14.52
C LEU A 80 4.12 1.63 -14.78
N LYS A 81 2.95 1.82 -15.39
CA LYS A 81 2.30 3.13 -15.53
C LYS A 81 0.86 2.98 -15.06
N ALA A 82 0.37 3.96 -14.31
CA ALA A 82 -1.07 4.07 -14.04
C ALA A 82 -1.84 4.03 -15.38
N LYS A 83 -2.88 3.19 -15.44
CA LYS A 83 -3.63 2.91 -16.66
C LYS A 83 -4.88 3.79 -16.76
#